data_AF-A0A9Q0AMR8-F1
#
_entry.id   AF-A0A9Q0AMR8-F1
#
_cell.length_a   1.000
_cell.length_b   1.000
_cell.length_c   1.000
_cell.angle_alpha   90.00
_cell.angle_beta   90.00
_cell.angle_gamma   90.00
#
_symmetry.space_group_name_H-M   'P 1'
#
loop_
_entity.id
_entity.type
_entity.pdbx_description
1 polymer ?
#
loop_
_entity_poly.entity_id
_entity_poly.type
_entity_poly.pdbx_seq_one_letter_code
_entity_poly.pdbx_strand_id
1 'polypeptide(L)'
;MAPSIQDEPPQGESRAPALIAVLTLGCVFANAIFFMRMYARAVLLRAFGRDDAVMAFCIFLVVALSITMGIEVQYGLGQHQSAYTDDYYVPYMKVSDEPSSFPYAAYT
;
A
#
# COMPACT_ATOMS: atom_id res chain seq x y z
N MET A 1 18.35 36.67 16.03
CA MET A 1 17.00 36.43 15.47
C MET A 1 17.15 35.45 14.31
N ALA A 2 17.23 34.15 14.60
CA ALA A 2 17.30 33.11 13.58
C ALA A 2 15.87 32.66 13.23
N PRO A 3 15.54 32.43 11.94
CA PRO A 3 14.20 32.00 11.56
C PRO A 3 13.96 30.58 12.05
N SER A 4 12.95 30.40 12.90
CA SER A 4 12.41 29.10 13.28
C SER A 4 11.70 28.51 12.08
N ILE A 5 12.35 27.56 11.39
CA ILE A 5 11.69 26.67 10.44
C ILE A 5 10.84 25.69 11.27
N GLN A 6 9.67 26.15 11.71
CA GLN A 6 8.58 25.26 12.10
C GLN A 6 7.91 24.79 10.81
N ASP A 7 8.49 23.77 10.19
CA ASP A 7 7.79 22.96 9.19
C ASP A 7 7.62 21.55 9.76
N GLU A 8 6.94 21.46 10.91
CA GLU A 8 6.37 20.18 11.30
C GLU A 8 5.23 19.90 10.31
N PRO A 9 5.31 18.85 9.47
CA PRO A 9 4.23 18.54 8.54
C PRO A 9 2.95 18.32 9.35
N PRO A 10 1.77 18.77 8.85
CA PRO A 10 0.51 18.59 9.56
C PRO A 10 0.34 17.11 9.93
N GLN A 11 0.36 16.82 11.24
CA GLN A 11 0.45 15.47 11.85
C GLN A 11 -0.83 14.63 11.70
N GLY A 12 -1.55 14.76 10.59
CA GLY A 12 -2.76 13.99 10.29
C GLY A 12 -2.99 13.73 8.80
N GLU A 13 -2.08 14.17 7.92
CA GLU A 13 -2.26 14.02 6.49
C GLU A 13 -1.89 12.59 6.04
N SER A 14 -2.86 11.69 6.15
CA SER A 14 -2.74 10.33 5.63
C SER A 14 -2.53 10.37 4.11
N ARG A 15 -1.41 9.81 3.62
CA ARG A 15 -1.15 9.66 2.18
C ARG A 15 -1.86 8.44 1.57
N ALA A 16 -2.68 7.75 2.36
CA ALA A 16 -3.51 6.63 1.93
C ALA A 16 -4.34 6.91 0.66
N PRO A 17 -4.99 8.09 0.49
CA PRO A 17 -5.76 8.38 -0.72
C PRO A 17 -4.90 8.40 -1.98
N ALA A 18 -3.69 8.96 -1.89
CA ALA A 18 -2.75 9.01 -3.02
C ALA A 18 -2.23 7.61 -3.37
N LEU A 19 -1.94 6.78 -2.37
CA LEU A 19 -1.55 5.38 -2.57
C LEU A 19 -2.66 4.58 -3.26
N ILE A 20 -3.90 4.70 -2.78
CA ILE A 20 -5.06 4.04 -3.40
C ILE A 20 -5.24 4.52 -4.84
N ALA A 21 -5.13 5.82 -5.09
CA ALA A 21 -5.29 6.37 -6.44
C ALA A 21 -4.27 5.78 -7.43
N VAL A 22 -3.00 5.71 -7.04
CA VAL A 22 -1.95 5.13 -7.92
C VAL A 22 -2.14 3.62 -8.10
N LEU A 23 -2.46 2.90 -7.02
CA LEU A 23 -2.72 1.45 -7.07
C LEU A 23 -3.91 1.10 -7.96
N THR A 24 -5.04 1.78 -7.76
CA THR A 24 -6.26 1.55 -8.54
C THR A 24 -6.04 1.89 -10.01
N LEU A 25 -5.43 3.04 -10.31
CA LEU A 25 -5.12 3.43 -11.68
C LEU A 25 -4.21 2.42 -12.36
N GLY A 26 -3.11 2.04 -11.70
CA GLY A 26 -2.18 1.02 -12.22
C GLY A 26 -2.86 -0.33 -12.46
N CYS A 27 -3.74 -0.74 -11.56
CA CYS A 27 -4.48 -2.00 -11.68
C CYS A 27 -5.48 -1.98 -12.85
N VAL A 28 -6.16 -0.85 -13.09
CA VAL A 28 -7.04 -0.67 -14.25
C VAL A 28 -6.24 -0.76 -15.55
N PHE A 29 -5.11 -0.07 -15.66
CA PHE A 29 -4.26 -0.13 -16.85
C PHE A 29 -3.71 -1.53 -17.09
N ALA A 30 -3.25 -2.21 -16.05
CA ALA A 30 -2.75 -3.59 -16.15
C ALA A 30 -3.82 -4.54 -16.68
N ASN A 31 -5.05 -4.45 -16.16
CA ASN A 31 -6.18 -5.25 -16.65
C ASN A 31 -6.54 -4.91 -18.10
N ALA A 32 -6.59 -3.63 -18.47
CA ALA A 32 -6.90 -3.22 -19.84
C ALA A 32 -5.90 -3.79 -20.86
N ILE A 33 -4.60 -3.69 -20.56
CA ILE A 33 -3.53 -4.25 -21.42
C ILE A 33 -3.63 -5.77 -21.48
N PHE A 34 -3.94 -6.43 -20.36
CA PHE A 34 -4.14 -7.88 -20.32
C PHE A 34 -5.30 -8.32 -21.23
N PHE A 35 -6.48 -7.71 -21.11
CA PHE A 35 -7.62 -8.04 -21.97
C PHE A 35 -7.32 -7.79 -23.44
N MET A 36 -6.60 -6.71 -23.76
CA MET A 36 -6.15 -6.44 -25.12
C MET A 36 -5.22 -7.55 -25.64
N ARG A 37 -4.27 -8.02 -24.81
CA ARG A 37 -3.38 -9.15 -25.18
C ARG A 37 -4.15 -10.45 -25.38
N MET A 38 -5.09 -10.75 -24.49
CA MET A 38 -5.91 -11.95 -24.60
C MET A 38 -6.76 -11.89 -25.87
N TYR A 39 -7.37 -10.75 -26.19
CA TYR A 39 -8.13 -10.56 -27.43
C TYR A 39 -7.26 -10.77 -28.67
N ALA A 40 -6.07 -10.15 -28.71
CA ALA A 40 -5.14 -10.33 -29.82
C ALA A 40 -4.71 -11.80 -29.99
N ARG A 41 -4.37 -12.51 -28.92
CA ARG A 41 -3.93 -13.91 -29.03
C ARG A 41 -5.07 -14.88 -29.33
N ALA A 42 -6.23 -14.69 -28.70
CA ALA A 42 -7.38 -15.57 -28.83
C ALA A 42 -8.11 -15.38 -30.17
N VAL A 43 -8.33 -14.14 -30.58
CA VAL A 43 -9.19 -13.80 -31.73
C VAL A 43 -8.36 -13.54 -32.98
N LEU A 44 -7.28 -12.75 -32.88
CA LEU A 44 -6.46 -12.39 -34.04
C LEU A 44 -5.54 -13.55 -34.45
N LEU A 45 -4.85 -14.16 -33.48
CA LEU A 45 -3.86 -15.22 -33.73
C LEU A 45 -4.44 -16.62 -33.62
N ARG A 46 -5.60 -16.81 -32.96
CA ARG A 46 -6.24 -18.12 -32.69
C ARG A 46 -5.28 -19.17 -32.12
N ALA A 47 -4.20 -18.72 -31.50
CA ALA A 47 -3.17 -19.56 -30.92
C ALA A 47 -3.34 -19.54 -29.40
N PHE A 48 -4.48 -20.07 -28.93
CA PHE A 48 -4.77 -20.17 -27.50
C PHE A 48 -3.88 -21.26 -26.91
N GLY A 49 -2.74 -20.84 -26.35
CA GLY A 49 -1.71 -21.73 -25.82
C GLY A 49 -1.80 -21.92 -24.31
N ARG A 50 -1.00 -22.85 -23.78
CA ARG A 50 -0.80 -23.01 -22.32
C ARG A 50 -0.33 -21.72 -21.63
N ASP A 51 0.42 -20.88 -22.35
CA ASP A 51 0.90 -19.58 -21.88
C ASP A 51 -0.26 -18.64 -21.50
N ASP A 52 -1.31 -18.59 -22.31
CA ASP A 52 -2.48 -17.73 -22.07
C ASP A 52 -3.29 -18.20 -20.85
N ALA A 53 -3.32 -19.50 -20.58
CA ALA A 53 -3.98 -20.05 -19.39
C ALA A 53 -3.25 -19.70 -18.10
N VAL A 54 -1.91 -19.76 -18.09
CA VAL A 54 -1.09 -19.31 -16.97
C VAL A 54 -1.25 -17.81 -16.77
N MET A 55 -1.29 -17.03 -17.85
CA MET A 55 -1.50 -15.60 -17.80
C MET A 55 -2.87 -15.23 -17.20
N ALA A 56 -3.93 -15.96 -17.58
CA ALA A 56 -5.26 -15.78 -17.01
C ALA A 56 -5.31 -16.09 -15.50
N PHE A 57 -4.62 -17.14 -15.06
CA PHE A 57 -4.49 -17.44 -13.64
C PHE A 57 -3.74 -16.35 -12.88
N CYS A 58 -2.65 -15.81 -13.44
CA CYS A 58 -1.92 -14.70 -12.85
C CYS A 58 -2.81 -13.46 -12.68
N ILE A 59 -3.66 -13.14 -13.66
CA ILE A 59 -4.57 -11.99 -13.54
C ILE A 59 -5.60 -12.18 -12.43
N PHE A 60 -6.10 -13.41 -12.23
CA PHE A 60 -6.99 -13.72 -11.12
C PHE A 60 -6.31 -13.42 -9.77
N LEU A 61 -5.04 -13.81 -9.61
CA LEU A 61 -4.25 -13.50 -8.41
C LEU A 61 -4.02 -11.99 -8.25
N VAL A 62 -3.76 -11.26 -9.34
CA VAL A 62 -3.60 -9.80 -9.31
C VAL A 62 -4.88 -9.11 -8.85
N VAL A 63 -6.05 -9.57 -9.31
CA VAL A 63 -7.33 -9.04 -8.84
C VAL A 63 -7.54 -9.33 -7.35
N ALA A 64 -7.27 -10.56 -6.90
CA ALA A 64 -7.37 -10.91 -5.48
C ALA A 64 -6.45 -10.03 -4.62
N LEU A 65 -5.18 -9.86 -5.04
CA LEU A 65 -4.21 -9.00 -4.36
C LEU A 65 -4.68 -7.54 -4.31
N SER A 66 -5.27 -7.02 -5.39
CA SER A 66 -5.78 -5.65 -5.42
C SER A 66 -6.89 -5.40 -4.39
N ILE A 67 -7.76 -6.40 -4.17
CA ILE A 67 -8.80 -6.34 -3.15
C ILE A 67 -8.18 -6.34 -1.75
N THR A 68 -7.23 -7.23 -1.49
CA THR A 68 -6.52 -7.30 -0.22
C THR A 68 -5.80 -5.99 0.10
N MET A 69 -5.11 -5.39 -0.87
CA MET A 69 -4.48 -4.07 -0.70
C MET A 69 -5.51 -2.98 -0.39
N GLY A 70 -6.66 -2.99 -1.06
CA GLY A 70 -7.73 -2.03 -0.77
C GLY A 70 -8.24 -2.13 0.67
N ILE A 71 -8.32 -3.34 1.21
CA ILE A 71 -8.70 -3.60 2.59
C ILE A 71 -7.59 -3.12 3.54
N GLU A 72 -6.34 -3.51 3.28
CA GLU A 72 -5.19 -3.14 4.10
C GLU A 72 -5.01 -1.62 4.24
N VAL A 73 -5.22 -0.85 3.16
CA VAL A 73 -5.13 0.61 3.25
C VAL A 73 -6.20 1.19 4.17
N GLN A 74 -7.41 0.59 4.25
CA GLN A 74 -8.42 1.01 5.22
C GLN A 74 -8.04 0.68 6.67
N TYR A 75 -7.27 -0.39 6.88
CA TYR A 75 -6.72 -0.75 8.20
C TYR A 75 -5.43 0.01 8.57
N GLY A 76 -5.07 1.04 7.81
CA GLY A 76 -4.02 1.99 8.19
C GLY A 76 -2.67 1.76 7.51
N LEU A 77 -2.64 1.00 6.41
CA LEU A 77 -1.44 0.87 5.59
C LEU A 77 -1.10 2.24 4.94
N GLY A 78 -0.08 2.91 5.47
CA GLY A 78 0.33 4.27 5.09
C GLY A 78 0.00 5.37 6.11
N GLN A 79 -0.60 5.04 7.26
CA GLN A 79 -0.73 5.95 8.41
C GLN A 79 0.61 6.04 9.17
N HIS A 80 0.95 7.24 9.66
CA HIS A 80 2.11 7.43 10.52
C HIS A 80 1.84 6.76 11.88
N GLN A 81 2.85 6.14 12.51
CA GLN A 81 2.69 5.45 13.81
C GLN A 81 2.06 6.37 14.88
N SER A 82 2.26 7.68 14.77
CA SER A 82 1.67 8.71 15.65
C SER A 82 0.15 8.84 15.58
N ALA A 83 -0.51 8.29 14.56
CA ALA A 83 -1.97 8.30 14.43
C ALA A 83 -2.65 7.05 15.04
N TYR A 84 -1.87 6.04 15.43
CA TYR A 84 -2.40 4.86 16.11
C TYR A 84 -2.65 5.18 17.59
N THR A 85 -3.91 5.08 18.02
CA THR A 85 -4.27 5.10 19.45
C THR A 85 -3.66 3.88 20.16
N ASP A 86 -3.26 4.07 21.42
CA ASP A 86 -2.48 3.09 22.23
C ASP A 86 -3.10 1.68 22.28
N ASP A 87 -4.42 1.56 22.02
CA ASP A 87 -5.18 0.31 21.97
C ASP A 87 -4.84 -0.61 20.77
N TYR A 88 -4.25 -0.09 19.69
CA TYR A 88 -3.91 -0.88 18.49
C TYR A 88 -2.47 -1.42 18.51
N TYR A 89 -1.67 -1.06 19.51
CA TYR A 89 -0.31 -1.57 19.64
C TYR A 89 -0.31 -2.98 20.22
N VAL A 90 0.25 -3.90 19.45
CA VAL A 90 0.61 -5.23 19.92
C VAL A 90 1.65 -5.13 21.05
N PRO A 91 1.65 -6.05 22.04
CA PRO A 91 2.40 -5.89 23.29
C PRO A 91 3.91 -5.63 23.12
N TYR A 92 4.52 -6.06 22.02
CA TYR A 92 5.93 -5.81 21.74
C TYR A 92 6.24 -4.39 21.24
N MET A 93 5.25 -3.64 20.74
CA MET A 93 5.44 -2.24 20.34
C MET A 93 5.43 -1.30 21.54
N LYS A 94 4.63 -1.61 22.58
CA LYS A 94 4.52 -0.83 23.83
C LYS A 94 5.80 -0.81 24.66
N VAL A 95 6.74 -1.73 24.41
CA VAL A 95 8.06 -1.77 25.06
C VAL A 95 8.94 -0.57 24.68
N SER A 96 8.68 0.06 23.52
CA SER A 96 9.48 1.19 23.04
C SER A 96 9.13 2.52 23.72
N ASP A 97 7.91 2.61 24.27
CA ASP A 97 7.42 3.80 24.98
C ASP A 97 7.72 3.76 26.48
N GLU A 98 8.38 2.71 26.97
CA GLU A 98 8.77 2.62 28.37
C GLU A 98 9.97 3.54 28.65
N PRO A 99 9.82 4.66 29.39
CA PRO A 99 10.86 5.70 29.52
C PRO A 99 12.08 5.27 30.34
N SER A 100 12.14 4.02 30.80
CA SER A 100 13.15 3.51 31.73
C SER A 100 14.25 2.67 31.05
N SER A 101 14.14 2.39 29.74
CA SER A 101 15.05 1.44 29.05
C SER A 101 16.16 2.08 28.21
N PHE A 102 16.07 3.37 27.88
CA PHE A 102 17.03 4.04 27.00
C PHE A 102 17.61 5.34 27.60
N PRO A 103 18.89 5.35 28.03
CA PRO A 103 19.52 6.49 28.70
C PRO A 103 19.86 7.70 27.80
N TYR A 104 19.17 7.87 26.67
CA TYR A 104 19.47 8.91 25.68
C TYR A 104 18.46 10.07 25.65
N ALA A 105 17.37 10.02 26.43
CA ALA A 105 16.32 11.04 26.47
C ALA A 105 16.66 12.29 27.34
N ALA A 106 17.87 12.39 27.89
CA ALA A 106 18.23 13.46 28.84
C ALA A 106 18.96 14.68 28.21
N TYR A 107 19.07 14.76 26.89
CA TYR A 107 19.89 15.79 26.21
C TYR A 107 19.14 16.65 25.17
N THR A 108 17.81 16.65 25.15
CA THR A 108 16.98 17.54 24.32
C THR A 108 15.94 18.23 25.16
#